data_AF-A0A176WCC6-F1
#
_entry.id   AF-A0A176WCC6-F1
#
_cell.length_a   1.000
_cell.length_b   1.000
_cell.length_c   1.000
_cell.angle_alpha   90.00
_cell.angle_beta   90.00
_cell.angle_gamma   90.00
#
_symmetry.space_group_name_H-M   'P 1'
#
loop_
_entity.id
_entity.type
_entity.pdbx_description
1 polymer ?
#
loop_
_entity_poly.entity_id
_entity_poly.type
_entity_poly.pdbx_seq_one_letter_code
_entity_poly.pdbx_strand_id
1 'polypeptide(L)'
;MTVEGIRCPEQRSSESRRPDSKCNYVYEGRDCYPMPVVDLHGLEDEDPQIRASVLRELKEAAKVGCFTTVNHGIDPKVLLQLRENANAFFSLPSEDKAKCAKVRGPGALRAVGYQGQFQDLTEKAFIVQRREVFEIQGCPLEGRDSVPWPQSSPSFRESLETFAEEICKLSTWVCESLAEALGLSRDAFIKQLVGGVHQQVVACSYPVPEKQPQVTPSSIGFGAHSDLPVFNVVVEDESGGAQVWHDDQWMNNRPISVGVSFFLGDPIECMSNGIYHSMIHRIIAPSNNSRFSCVTTFEPVDKDATVIQPVPELVARSGQPAKYVAYNFGGRAKSIMFQRFDPEIMTKRFMVTDFSVIDPLRNFSYRDGVFHIGSRPLGSATEGY
;
A
#
# COMPACT_ATOMS: atom_id res chain seq x y z
N MET A 1 22.10 7.29 -63.43
CA MET A 1 23.54 7.22 -63.07
C MET A 1 23.70 6.13 -62.03
N THR A 2 24.57 5.19 -62.36
CA THR A 2 24.98 3.98 -61.64
C THR A 2 25.73 4.32 -60.34
N VAL A 3 25.39 3.65 -59.23
CA VAL A 3 26.03 2.46 -58.59
C VAL A 3 27.21 2.82 -57.68
N GLU A 4 27.14 2.35 -56.43
CA GLU A 4 28.16 1.64 -55.60
C GLU A 4 27.75 1.83 -54.13
N GLY A 5 27.51 0.83 -53.26
CA GLY A 5 27.99 -0.56 -53.18
C GLY A 5 28.78 -0.70 -51.87
N ILE A 6 28.40 -1.61 -50.96
CA ILE A 6 29.22 -2.29 -49.90
C ILE A 6 28.26 -3.30 -49.22
N ARG A 7 28.25 -4.57 -49.68
CA ARG A 7 28.94 -5.75 -49.13
C ARG A 7 28.54 -6.17 -47.71
N CYS A 8 27.90 -7.34 -47.64
CA CYS A 8 27.76 -8.18 -46.45
C CYS A 8 29.02 -9.08 -46.31
N PRO A 9 29.56 -9.29 -45.11
CA PRO A 9 30.37 -10.47 -44.79
C PRO A 9 29.58 -11.47 -43.94
N GLU A 10 29.69 -12.73 -44.32
CA GLU A 10 29.17 -13.91 -43.63
C GLU A 10 29.90 -14.26 -42.32
N GLN A 11 29.12 -14.85 -41.40
CA GLN A 11 29.40 -15.95 -40.46
C GLN A 11 30.55 -15.89 -39.44
N ARG A 12 30.15 -15.89 -38.16
CA ARG A 12 30.53 -16.75 -37.00
C ARG A 12 29.97 -16.05 -35.74
N SER A 13 29.40 -16.66 -34.71
CA SER A 13 29.26 -18.03 -34.23
C SER A 13 28.20 -18.02 -33.11
N SER A 14 27.56 -19.17 -32.86
CA SER A 14 26.92 -19.62 -31.61
C SER A 14 26.64 -18.61 -30.49
N GLU A 15 25.37 -18.42 -30.14
CA GLU A 15 24.84 -18.67 -28.78
C GLU A 15 23.33 -18.37 -28.70
N SER A 16 22.66 -19.06 -27.79
CA SER A 16 21.22 -19.13 -27.60
C SER A 16 20.55 -17.76 -27.43
N ARG A 17 19.52 -17.47 -28.25
CA ARG A 17 18.59 -16.37 -28.00
C ARG A 17 17.69 -16.73 -26.82
N ARG A 18 18.03 -16.27 -25.63
CA ARG A 18 17.02 -15.92 -24.61
C ARG A 18 16.33 -14.62 -25.08
N PRO A 19 15.01 -14.46 -24.94
CA PRO A 19 14.38 -13.18 -25.25
C PRO A 19 14.88 -12.13 -24.25
N ASP A 20 15.50 -11.06 -24.78
CA ASP A 20 15.93 -9.88 -24.03
C ASP A 20 14.75 -9.30 -23.23
N SER A 21 14.84 -9.34 -21.91
CA SER A 21 13.95 -8.69 -20.94
C SER A 21 14.23 -7.18 -20.83
N LYS A 22 14.35 -6.49 -21.95
CA LYS A 22 14.44 -5.03 -21.98
C LYS A 22 13.07 -4.41 -22.26
N CYS A 23 12.25 -4.35 -21.21
CA CYS A 23 11.17 -3.36 -21.10
C CYS A 23 11.80 -1.95 -21.03
N ASN A 24 12.15 -1.38 -22.18
CA ASN A 24 12.54 0.02 -22.26
C ASN A 24 11.28 0.90 -22.20
N TYR A 25 10.83 1.22 -21.00
CA TYR A 25 9.86 2.30 -20.76
C TYR A 25 10.58 3.48 -20.10
N VAL A 26 11.37 4.21 -20.89
CA VAL A 26 12.03 5.44 -20.44
C VAL A 26 11.00 6.56 -20.36
N TYR A 27 10.61 6.93 -19.13
CA TYR A 27 10.13 8.28 -18.82
C TYR A 27 11.33 9.02 -18.23
N GLU A 28 11.88 9.97 -18.99
CA GLU A 28 12.95 10.84 -18.51
C GLU A 28 12.36 11.85 -17.52
N GLY A 29 12.52 11.60 -16.22
CA GLY A 29 12.18 12.54 -15.16
C GLY A 29 12.88 12.16 -13.87
N ARG A 30 13.62 13.10 -13.28
CA ARG A 30 14.40 12.91 -12.04
C ARG A 30 13.53 12.85 -10.76
N ASP A 31 12.20 12.87 -10.91
CA ASP A 31 11.23 13.07 -9.81
C ASP A 31 10.37 11.82 -9.50
N CYS A 32 10.67 10.68 -10.12
CA CYS A 32 9.96 9.41 -9.88
C CYS A 32 10.76 8.51 -8.93
N TYR A 33 10.06 7.96 -7.95
CA TYR A 33 10.63 7.00 -7.03
C TYR A 33 10.94 5.68 -7.76
N PRO A 34 12.18 5.18 -7.72
CA PRO A 34 12.52 3.89 -8.29
C PRO A 34 12.04 2.76 -7.35
N MET A 35 10.73 2.61 -7.24
CA MET A 35 10.12 1.56 -6.42
C MET A 35 10.65 0.19 -6.88
N PRO A 36 11.17 -0.65 -5.97
CA PRO A 36 11.62 -1.98 -6.32
C PRO A 36 10.51 -2.80 -6.97
N VAL A 37 10.86 -3.54 -8.04
CA VAL A 37 9.96 -4.49 -8.69
C VAL A 37 10.46 -5.89 -8.40
N VAL A 38 9.58 -6.74 -7.88
CA VAL A 38 9.89 -8.13 -7.50
C VAL A 38 9.08 -9.08 -8.37
N ASP A 39 9.77 -9.96 -9.10
CA ASP A 39 9.16 -11.03 -9.87
C ASP A 39 8.87 -12.23 -8.94
N LEU A 40 7.60 -12.56 -8.74
CA LEU A 40 7.21 -13.64 -7.84
C LEU A 40 7.17 -15.02 -8.50
N HIS A 41 7.40 -15.14 -9.81
CA HIS A 41 7.29 -16.42 -10.53
C HIS A 41 8.18 -17.51 -9.90
N GLY A 42 9.40 -17.15 -9.50
CA GLY A 42 10.36 -18.09 -8.93
C GLY A 42 10.06 -18.53 -7.48
N LEU A 43 9.01 -18.00 -6.83
CA LEU A 43 8.62 -18.51 -5.51
C LEU A 43 7.98 -19.90 -5.61
N GLU A 44 7.26 -20.23 -6.68
CA GLU A 44 6.64 -21.55 -6.82
C GLU A 44 7.57 -22.59 -7.46
N ASP A 45 8.82 -22.23 -7.74
CA ASP A 45 9.79 -23.09 -8.40
C ASP A 45 10.21 -24.27 -7.51
N GLU A 46 10.40 -25.44 -8.12
CA GLU A 46 10.88 -26.65 -7.44
C GLU A 46 12.36 -26.53 -7.05
N ASP A 47 13.14 -25.68 -7.73
CA ASP A 47 14.54 -25.42 -7.39
C ASP A 47 14.64 -24.48 -6.17
N PRO A 48 15.16 -24.96 -5.03
CA PRO A 48 15.32 -24.15 -3.83
C PRO A 48 16.21 -22.92 -4.03
N GLN A 49 17.13 -22.93 -5.00
CA GLN A 49 18.01 -21.80 -5.29
C GLN A 49 17.26 -20.65 -5.98
N ILE A 50 16.31 -20.96 -6.86
CA ILE A 50 15.46 -19.97 -7.52
C ILE A 50 14.58 -19.30 -6.48
N ARG A 51 13.88 -20.10 -5.66
CA ARG A 51 13.08 -19.60 -4.54
C ARG A 51 13.91 -18.73 -3.59
N ALA A 52 15.09 -19.20 -3.18
CA ALA A 52 15.97 -18.43 -2.30
C ALA A 52 16.43 -17.11 -2.92
N SER A 53 16.60 -17.04 -4.24
CA SER A 53 16.91 -15.78 -4.92
C SER A 53 15.77 -14.78 -4.86
N VAL A 54 14.55 -15.22 -5.17
CA VAL A 54 13.37 -14.35 -5.10
C VAL A 54 13.10 -13.88 -3.67
N LEU A 55 13.29 -14.74 -2.66
CA LEU A 55 13.18 -14.35 -1.26
C LEU A 55 14.22 -13.28 -0.87
N ARG A 56 15.45 -13.35 -1.38
CA ARG A 56 16.47 -12.31 -1.16
C ARG A 56 16.04 -10.98 -1.80
N GLU A 57 15.56 -11.01 -3.04
CA GLU A 57 15.08 -9.81 -3.73
C GLU A 57 13.89 -9.19 -3.00
N LEU A 58 12.92 -10.01 -2.60
CA LEU A 58 11.76 -9.59 -1.81
C LEU A 58 12.18 -8.96 -0.49
N LYS A 59 13.16 -9.54 0.22
CA LYS A 59 13.70 -8.97 1.46
C LYS A 59 14.31 -7.59 1.24
N GLU A 60 15.17 -7.44 0.24
CA GLU A 60 15.83 -6.15 -0.02
C GLU A 60 14.80 -5.10 -0.47
N ALA A 61 13.81 -5.49 -1.27
CA ALA A 61 12.68 -4.64 -1.64
C ALA A 61 11.84 -4.24 -0.42
N ALA A 62 11.56 -5.16 0.49
CA ALA A 62 10.79 -4.90 1.71
C ALA A 62 11.54 -4.02 2.74
N LYS A 63 12.87 -4.02 2.75
CA LYS A 63 13.65 -3.04 3.51
C LYS A 63 13.39 -1.62 3.04
N VAL A 64 13.09 -1.42 1.76
CA VAL A 64 12.74 -0.09 1.25
C VAL A 64 11.42 0.39 1.85
N GLY A 65 10.48 -0.53 2.08
CA GLY A 65 9.19 -0.28 2.74
C GLY A 65 8.01 -0.13 1.78
N CYS A 66 8.29 -0.12 0.48
CA CYS A 66 7.30 -0.39 -0.54
C CYS A 66 7.95 -1.09 -1.72
N PHE A 67 7.17 -1.87 -2.46
CA PHE A 67 7.61 -2.56 -3.67
C PHE A 67 6.43 -2.94 -4.54
N THR A 68 6.65 -3.19 -5.83
CA THR A 68 5.64 -3.73 -6.73
C THR A 68 5.98 -5.16 -7.11
N THR A 69 4.98 -6.03 -7.08
CA THR A 69 5.13 -7.39 -7.55
C THR A 69 4.64 -7.50 -8.99
N VAL A 70 5.29 -8.39 -9.74
CA VAL A 70 4.89 -8.83 -11.09
C VAL A 70 4.94 -10.35 -11.14
N ASN A 71 4.27 -10.95 -12.13
CA ASN A 71 4.14 -12.40 -12.26
C ASN A 71 3.66 -13.08 -10.96
N HIS A 72 2.75 -12.41 -10.25
CA HIS A 72 2.22 -12.77 -8.94
C HIS A 72 1.05 -13.76 -8.99
N GLY A 73 0.82 -14.42 -10.12
CA GLY A 73 -0.22 -15.45 -10.30
C GLY A 73 -1.65 -14.93 -10.60
N ILE A 74 -2.00 -13.69 -10.23
CA ILE A 74 -3.30 -13.10 -10.58
C ILE A 74 -3.36 -12.85 -12.10
N ASP A 75 -4.40 -13.37 -12.78
CA ASP A 75 -4.64 -13.11 -14.20
C ASP A 75 -4.79 -11.59 -14.42
N PRO A 76 -3.98 -10.97 -15.30
CA PRO A 76 -4.10 -9.55 -15.64
C PRO A 76 -5.52 -9.08 -15.97
N LYS A 77 -6.36 -9.97 -16.52
CA LYS A 77 -7.78 -9.67 -16.81
C LYS A 77 -8.57 -9.30 -15.57
N VAL A 78 -8.27 -9.88 -14.41
CA VAL A 78 -8.95 -9.56 -13.14
C VAL A 78 -8.72 -8.08 -12.79
N LEU A 79 -7.47 -7.62 -12.89
CA LEU A 79 -7.12 -6.23 -12.59
C LEU A 79 -7.73 -5.25 -13.61
N LEU A 80 -7.69 -5.61 -14.90
CA LEU A 80 -8.23 -4.79 -15.98
C LEU A 80 -9.76 -4.68 -15.92
N GLN A 81 -10.46 -5.80 -15.70
CA GLN A 81 -11.92 -5.84 -15.58
C GLN A 81 -12.41 -5.10 -14.33
N LEU A 82 -11.70 -5.23 -13.21
CA LEU A 82 -11.99 -4.42 -12.02
C LEU A 82 -11.92 -2.93 -12.35
N ARG A 83 -10.85 -2.48 -12.99
CA ARG A 83 -10.67 -1.06 -13.37
C ARG A 83 -11.80 -0.59 -14.29
N GLU A 84 -12.11 -1.36 -15.33
CA GLU A 84 -13.17 -1.05 -16.28
C GLU A 84 -14.55 -0.96 -15.61
N ASN A 85 -14.94 -1.98 -14.84
CA ASN A 85 -16.24 -2.04 -14.18
C ASN A 85 -16.36 -1.00 -13.06
N ALA A 86 -15.28 -0.71 -12.33
CA ALA A 86 -15.27 0.35 -11.33
C ALA A 86 -15.49 1.73 -11.98
N ASN A 87 -14.79 2.02 -13.09
CA ASN A 87 -14.99 3.26 -13.84
C ASN A 87 -16.43 3.39 -14.35
N ALA A 88 -17.03 2.30 -14.84
CA ALA A 88 -18.43 2.27 -15.24
C ALA A 88 -19.37 2.58 -14.05
N PHE A 89 -19.14 1.97 -12.88
CA PHE A 89 -19.90 2.23 -11.67
C PHE A 89 -19.78 3.69 -11.20
N PHE A 90 -18.57 4.24 -11.10
CA PHE A 90 -18.36 5.61 -10.63
C PHE A 90 -18.89 6.66 -11.63
N SER A 91 -19.08 6.30 -12.89
CA SER A 91 -19.71 7.13 -13.92
C SER A 91 -21.24 7.15 -13.87
N LEU A 92 -21.87 6.31 -13.02
CA LEU A 92 -23.33 6.33 -12.84
C LEU A 92 -23.81 7.66 -12.23
N PRO A 93 -25.07 8.06 -12.49
CA PRO A 93 -25.69 9.18 -11.82
C PRO A 93 -25.60 9.08 -10.29
N SER A 94 -25.43 10.20 -9.60
CA SER A 94 -25.30 10.22 -8.14
C SER A 94 -26.49 9.58 -7.42
N GLU A 95 -27.70 9.66 -7.98
CA GLU A 95 -28.90 9.02 -7.46
C GLU A 95 -28.82 7.48 -7.47
N ASP A 96 -28.19 6.91 -8.51
CA ASP A 96 -27.99 5.47 -8.61
C ASP A 96 -26.90 4.99 -7.67
N LYS A 97 -25.77 5.73 -7.59
CA LYS A 97 -24.70 5.43 -6.63
C LYS A 97 -25.19 5.55 -5.17
N ALA A 98 -26.07 6.50 -4.87
CA ALA A 98 -26.63 6.69 -3.53
C ALA A 98 -27.48 5.50 -3.05
N LYS A 99 -28.07 4.70 -3.95
CA LYS A 99 -28.78 3.45 -3.58
C LYS A 99 -27.83 2.39 -3.01
N CYS A 100 -26.54 2.55 -3.25
CA CYS A 100 -25.48 1.69 -2.74
C CYS A 100 -24.82 2.26 -1.48
N ALA A 101 -25.39 3.28 -0.82
CA ALA A 101 -24.75 3.97 0.29
C ALA A 101 -24.29 3.01 1.41
N LYS A 102 -23.17 3.36 2.06
CA LYS A 102 -22.58 2.53 3.13
C LYS A 102 -23.60 2.15 4.19
N VAL A 103 -23.68 0.86 4.50
CA VAL A 103 -24.48 0.31 5.59
C VAL A 103 -23.58 -0.43 6.57
N ARG A 104 -23.95 -0.37 7.85
CA ARG A 104 -23.31 -1.18 8.89
C ARG A 104 -24.22 -2.34 9.22
N GLY A 105 -23.82 -3.55 8.81
CA GLY A 105 -24.54 -4.78 9.14
C GLY A 105 -24.56 -5.04 10.66
N PRO A 106 -25.53 -5.83 11.16
CA PRO A 106 -25.54 -6.27 12.55
C PRO A 106 -24.23 -6.96 12.93
N GLY A 107 -23.55 -6.50 13.99
CA GLY A 107 -22.26 -7.05 14.44
C GLY A 107 -21.05 -6.67 13.58
N ALA A 108 -21.22 -5.95 12.47
CA ALA A 108 -20.11 -5.54 11.61
C ALA A 108 -19.24 -4.46 12.30
N LEU A 109 -17.92 -4.63 12.21
CA LEU A 109 -16.94 -3.66 12.72
C LEU A 109 -16.89 -2.39 11.85
N ARG A 110 -17.23 -2.49 10.56
CA ARG A 110 -17.19 -1.39 9.59
C ARG A 110 -18.44 -1.34 8.72
N ALA A 111 -18.69 -0.17 8.14
CA ALA A 111 -19.73 0.02 7.14
C ALA A 111 -19.17 -0.28 5.75
N VAL A 112 -19.97 -0.94 4.91
CA VAL A 112 -19.61 -1.37 3.55
C VAL A 112 -20.59 -0.81 2.54
N GLY A 113 -20.13 -0.57 1.31
CA GLY A 113 -20.88 0.06 0.23
C GLY A 113 -20.24 1.38 -0.23
N TYR A 114 -21.03 2.15 -0.98
CA TYR A 114 -20.67 3.40 -1.60
C TYR A 114 -20.64 4.58 -0.62
N GLN A 115 -19.63 5.44 -0.77
CA GLN A 115 -19.56 6.73 -0.12
C GLN A 115 -19.14 7.78 -1.14
N GLY A 116 -19.93 8.85 -1.24
CA GLY A 116 -19.71 9.93 -2.18
C GLY A 116 -18.62 10.90 -1.73
N GLN A 117 -18.26 11.81 -2.62
CA GLN A 117 -17.33 12.90 -2.31
C GLN A 117 -17.82 13.70 -1.10
N PHE A 118 -16.89 14.28 -0.34
CA PHE A 118 -17.19 15.16 0.80
C PHE A 118 -17.94 14.49 1.96
N GLN A 119 -18.18 13.18 1.95
CA GLN A 119 -18.85 12.48 3.06
C GLN A 119 -17.88 12.06 4.18
N ASP A 120 -16.57 12.19 3.97
CA ASP A 120 -15.55 12.05 5.03
C ASP A 120 -15.42 13.31 5.92
N LEU A 121 -16.26 14.32 5.69
CA LEU A 121 -16.27 15.56 6.47
C LEU A 121 -16.84 15.30 7.87
N THR A 122 -15.96 15.26 8.87
CA THR A 122 -16.34 15.65 10.22
C THR A 122 -16.22 17.18 10.33
N GLU A 123 -16.94 17.84 11.24
CA GLU A 123 -16.80 19.28 11.51
C GLU A 123 -15.34 19.70 11.84
N LYS A 124 -14.47 18.73 12.15
CA LYS A 124 -13.05 18.89 12.47
C LYS A 124 -12.10 18.51 11.31
N ALA A 125 -12.60 18.01 10.19
CA ALA A 125 -11.78 17.59 9.06
C ALA A 125 -11.45 18.80 8.15
N PHE A 126 -10.20 19.27 8.23
CA PHE A 126 -9.68 20.37 7.38
C PHE A 126 -9.42 19.96 5.92
N ILE A 127 -9.64 18.68 5.54
CA ILE A 127 -9.41 18.19 4.18
C ILE A 127 -10.70 17.65 3.60
N VAL A 128 -11.04 18.25 2.48
CA VAL A 128 -12.02 17.76 1.55
C VAL A 128 -11.40 16.63 0.74
N GLN A 129 -11.68 15.38 1.11
CA GLN A 129 -11.28 14.23 0.31
C GLN A 129 -12.17 14.18 -0.94
N ARG A 130 -11.63 14.65 -2.07
CA ARG A 130 -12.29 14.64 -3.39
C ARG A 130 -12.20 13.25 -4.03
N ARG A 131 -12.77 12.26 -3.35
CA ARG A 131 -12.87 10.90 -3.87
C ARG A 131 -14.25 10.33 -3.60
N GLU A 132 -14.64 9.42 -4.47
CA GLU A 132 -15.74 8.49 -4.24
C GLU A 132 -15.13 7.12 -3.92
N VAL A 133 -15.77 6.37 -3.03
CA VAL A 133 -15.31 5.02 -2.69
C VAL A 133 -16.43 4.00 -2.69
N PHE A 134 -16.08 2.75 -2.95
CA PHE A 134 -16.91 1.59 -2.69
C PHE A 134 -16.10 0.59 -1.86
N GLU A 135 -16.57 0.29 -0.65
CA GLU A 135 -15.85 -0.54 0.33
C GLU A 135 -16.56 -1.88 0.51
N ILE A 136 -15.80 -2.98 0.45
CA ILE A 136 -16.27 -4.32 0.83
C ILE A 136 -15.28 -4.98 1.78
N GLN A 137 -15.76 -5.96 2.53
CA GLN A 137 -14.88 -6.86 3.25
C GLN A 137 -14.23 -7.84 2.27
N GLY A 138 -12.91 -7.89 2.26
CA GLY A 138 -12.12 -8.82 1.43
C GLY A 138 -12.05 -10.19 2.07
N CYS A 139 -11.49 -10.27 3.28
CA CYS A 139 -11.50 -11.48 4.09
C CYS A 139 -11.65 -11.13 5.59
N PRO A 140 -12.18 -12.04 6.41
CA PRO A 140 -12.88 -13.27 6.01
C PRO A 140 -14.16 -12.91 5.21
N LEU A 141 -14.80 -13.85 4.51
CA LEU A 141 -15.88 -13.50 3.55
C LEU A 141 -17.19 -13.09 4.24
N GLU A 142 -17.36 -13.50 5.49
CA GLU A 142 -18.51 -13.24 6.35
C GLU A 142 -18.65 -11.73 6.59
N GLY A 143 -19.71 -11.12 6.05
CA GLY A 143 -19.94 -9.67 6.12
C GLY A 143 -20.24 -9.03 4.76
N ARG A 144 -19.91 -9.73 3.65
CA ARG A 144 -20.28 -9.30 2.29
C ARG A 144 -21.79 -9.32 2.03
N ASP A 145 -22.56 -10.13 2.76
CA ASP A 145 -24.01 -10.28 2.56
C ASP A 145 -24.79 -8.97 2.73
N SER A 146 -24.25 -8.06 3.53
CA SER A 146 -24.87 -6.75 3.79
C SER A 146 -24.49 -5.67 2.77
N VAL A 147 -23.60 -5.96 1.81
CA VAL A 147 -23.12 -4.97 0.85
C VAL A 147 -24.26 -4.55 -0.09
N PRO A 148 -24.59 -3.25 -0.17
CA PRO A 148 -25.64 -2.75 -1.05
C PRO A 148 -25.07 -2.57 -2.47
N TRP A 149 -25.21 -3.61 -3.28
CA TRP A 149 -24.67 -3.65 -4.65
C TRP A 149 -25.54 -2.89 -5.67
N PRO A 150 -24.93 -2.30 -6.72
CA PRO A 150 -25.66 -1.67 -7.81
C PRO A 150 -26.37 -2.72 -8.67
N GLN A 151 -27.70 -2.72 -8.68
CA GLN A 151 -28.51 -3.64 -9.51
C GLN A 151 -28.27 -3.43 -11.01
N SER A 152 -27.89 -2.21 -11.41
CA SER A 152 -27.58 -1.84 -12.79
C SER A 152 -26.17 -2.24 -13.24
N SER A 153 -25.31 -2.74 -12.34
CA SER A 153 -23.90 -3.06 -12.65
C SER A 153 -23.45 -4.36 -11.96
N PRO A 154 -24.03 -5.53 -12.32
CA PRO A 154 -23.65 -6.81 -11.73
C PRO A 154 -22.18 -7.18 -11.98
N SER A 155 -21.61 -6.77 -13.11
CA SER A 155 -20.19 -7.01 -13.44
C SER A 155 -19.23 -6.32 -12.45
N PHE A 156 -19.62 -5.17 -11.86
CA PHE A 156 -18.81 -4.49 -10.86
C PHE A 156 -18.72 -5.30 -9.56
N ARG A 157 -19.82 -5.92 -9.14
CA ARG A 157 -19.82 -6.85 -8.01
C ARG A 157 -18.88 -8.02 -8.28
N GLU A 158 -19.09 -8.72 -9.38
CA GLU A 158 -18.32 -9.94 -9.71
C GLU A 158 -16.82 -9.67 -9.79
N SER A 159 -16.42 -8.59 -10.47
CA SER A 159 -15.01 -8.22 -10.61
C SER A 159 -14.38 -7.77 -9.27
N LEU A 160 -15.10 -7.03 -8.42
CA LEU A 160 -14.59 -6.63 -7.12
C LEU A 160 -14.49 -7.80 -6.13
N GLU A 161 -15.48 -8.70 -6.12
CA GLU A 161 -15.45 -9.91 -5.28
C GLU A 161 -14.33 -10.87 -5.72
N THR A 162 -14.15 -11.07 -7.04
CA THR A 162 -13.06 -11.89 -7.60
C THR A 162 -11.69 -11.30 -7.28
N PHE A 163 -11.52 -9.98 -7.47
CA PHE A 163 -10.30 -9.29 -7.08
C PHE A 163 -10.01 -9.47 -5.59
N ALA A 164 -11.01 -9.32 -4.73
CA ALA A 164 -10.86 -9.44 -3.28
C ALA A 164 -10.43 -10.85 -2.84
N GLU A 165 -10.86 -11.90 -3.54
CA GLU A 165 -10.40 -13.27 -3.29
C GLU A 165 -8.95 -13.50 -3.73
N GLU A 166 -8.60 -13.07 -4.94
CA GLU A 166 -7.25 -13.21 -5.49
C GLU A 166 -6.21 -12.40 -4.68
N ILE A 167 -6.56 -11.17 -4.31
CA ILE A 167 -5.66 -10.31 -3.53
C ILE A 167 -5.47 -10.84 -2.10
N CYS A 168 -6.47 -11.51 -1.52
CA CYS A 168 -6.34 -12.15 -0.21
C CYS A 168 -5.31 -13.29 -0.24
N LYS A 169 -5.37 -14.15 -1.26
CA LYS A 169 -4.40 -15.23 -1.47
C LYS A 169 -2.99 -14.66 -1.64
N LEU A 170 -2.83 -13.69 -2.55
CA LEU A 170 -1.54 -13.05 -2.82
C LEU A 170 -0.98 -12.36 -1.58
N SER A 171 -1.80 -11.60 -0.85
CA SER A 171 -1.37 -10.89 0.36
C SER A 171 -0.86 -11.84 1.43
N THR A 172 -1.58 -12.94 1.65
CA THR A 172 -1.19 -13.98 2.63
C THR A 172 0.14 -14.60 2.21
N TRP A 173 0.27 -14.97 0.94
CA TRP A 173 1.49 -15.58 0.39
C TRP A 173 2.72 -14.66 0.46
N VAL A 174 2.54 -13.36 0.16
CA VAL A 174 3.60 -12.36 0.30
C VAL A 174 3.98 -12.17 1.77
N CYS A 175 3.01 -12.10 2.69
CA CYS A 175 3.29 -12.01 4.14
C CYS A 175 4.13 -13.20 4.62
N GLU A 176 3.78 -14.41 4.18
CA GLU A 176 4.52 -15.62 4.50
C GLU A 176 5.94 -15.62 3.93
N SER A 177 6.07 -15.18 2.68
CA SER A 177 7.35 -15.09 1.98
C SER A 177 8.26 -14.03 2.62
N LEU A 178 7.68 -12.92 3.12
CA LEU A 178 8.41 -11.90 3.88
C LEU A 178 8.96 -12.46 5.20
N ALA A 179 8.20 -13.32 5.90
CA ALA A 179 8.68 -13.99 7.10
C ALA A 179 9.81 -14.99 6.77
N GLU A 180 9.60 -15.82 5.76
CA GLU A 180 10.58 -16.81 5.29
C GLU A 180 11.89 -16.16 4.81
N ALA A 181 11.82 -15.01 4.14
CA ALA A 181 12.99 -14.27 3.71
C ALA A 181 13.84 -13.74 4.88
N LEU A 182 13.26 -13.63 6.08
CA LEU A 182 13.98 -13.38 7.33
C LEU A 182 14.42 -14.67 8.04
N GLY A 183 14.27 -15.84 7.42
CA GLY A 183 14.57 -17.14 7.99
C GLY A 183 13.67 -17.50 9.17
N LEU A 184 12.43 -17.01 9.18
CA LEU A 184 11.39 -17.40 10.14
C LEU A 184 10.50 -18.50 9.55
N SER A 185 9.63 -19.08 10.38
CA SER A 185 8.50 -19.85 9.84
C SER A 185 7.59 -18.92 9.03
N ARG A 186 7.01 -19.43 7.94
CA ARG A 186 6.13 -18.67 7.04
C ARG A 186 4.99 -17.98 7.78
N ASP A 187 4.45 -18.61 8.81
CA ASP A 187 3.35 -18.08 9.61
C ASP A 187 3.76 -17.12 10.74
N ALA A 188 5.04 -16.78 10.89
CA ALA A 188 5.54 -16.04 12.05
C ALA A 188 4.89 -14.66 12.25
N PHE A 189 4.58 -13.94 11.18
CA PHE A 189 3.86 -12.66 11.26
C PHE A 189 2.36 -12.86 11.45
N ILE A 190 1.75 -13.79 10.72
CA ILE A 190 0.31 -14.06 10.79
C ILE A 190 -0.10 -14.55 12.18
N LYS A 191 0.76 -15.32 12.86
CA LYS A 191 0.54 -15.80 14.24
C LYS A 191 0.30 -14.69 15.26
N GLN A 192 0.78 -13.47 15.03
CA GLN A 192 0.50 -12.34 15.93
C GLN A 192 -0.89 -11.74 15.69
N LEU A 193 -1.54 -12.03 14.56
CA LEU A 193 -2.83 -11.46 14.18
C LEU A 193 -3.97 -12.30 14.79
N VAL A 194 -4.51 -11.84 15.93
CA VAL A 194 -5.55 -12.59 16.66
C VAL A 194 -6.81 -12.69 15.80
N GLY A 195 -7.36 -13.90 15.71
CA GLY A 195 -8.50 -14.20 14.84
C GLY A 195 -8.14 -14.35 13.36
N GLY A 196 -6.86 -14.23 13.00
CA GLY A 196 -6.38 -14.34 11.63
C GLY A 196 -6.36 -13.02 10.88
N VAL A 197 -6.38 -13.11 9.56
CA VAL A 197 -6.27 -11.96 8.65
C VAL A 197 -7.66 -11.41 8.34
N HIS A 198 -7.76 -10.09 8.43
CA HIS A 198 -8.86 -9.32 7.93
C HIS A 198 -8.37 -8.36 6.83
N GLN A 199 -9.14 -8.24 5.77
CA GLN A 199 -8.91 -7.31 4.68
C GLN A 199 -10.15 -6.47 4.41
N GLN A 200 -9.95 -5.17 4.24
CA GLN A 200 -10.93 -4.26 3.64
C GLN A 200 -10.46 -3.92 2.24
N VAL A 201 -11.35 -4.01 1.27
CA VAL A 201 -11.08 -3.68 -0.13
C VAL A 201 -11.86 -2.42 -0.47
N VAL A 202 -11.15 -1.39 -0.91
CA VAL A 202 -11.70 -0.07 -1.18
C VAL A 202 -11.36 0.32 -2.61
N ALA A 203 -12.36 0.26 -3.49
CA ALA A 203 -12.28 0.86 -4.81
C ALA A 203 -12.46 2.38 -4.67
N CYS A 204 -11.51 3.16 -5.19
CA CYS A 204 -11.48 4.61 -5.09
C CYS A 204 -11.48 5.23 -6.49
N SER A 205 -12.33 6.24 -6.68
CA SER A 205 -12.32 7.11 -7.85
C SER A 205 -12.05 8.55 -7.43
N TYR A 206 -11.13 9.21 -8.13
CA TYR A 206 -10.77 10.61 -7.94
C TYR A 206 -11.11 11.35 -9.24
N PRO A 207 -12.27 11.99 -9.33
CA PRO A 207 -12.69 12.69 -10.54
C PRO A 207 -11.88 13.97 -10.78
N VAL A 208 -11.76 14.38 -12.04
CA VAL A 208 -11.06 15.62 -12.43
C VAL A 208 -11.77 16.83 -11.81
N PRO A 209 -11.04 17.74 -11.15
CA PRO A 209 -11.61 19.01 -10.69
C PRO A 209 -12.08 19.86 -11.87
N GLU A 210 -13.34 20.33 -11.87
CA GLU A 210 -13.85 21.22 -12.94
C GLU A 210 -13.08 22.54 -13.06
N LYS A 211 -12.44 23.00 -11.98
CA LYS A 211 -11.63 24.23 -11.93
C LYS A 211 -10.52 24.09 -10.86
N GLN A 212 -9.27 23.80 -11.24
CA GLN A 212 -8.03 24.28 -10.60
C GLN A 212 -6.78 23.56 -11.17
N PRO A 213 -5.79 24.28 -11.75
CA PRO A 213 -4.57 23.67 -12.29
C PRO A 213 -3.33 23.79 -11.37
N GLN A 214 -3.48 24.16 -10.09
CA GLN A 214 -2.34 24.33 -9.17
C GLN A 214 -2.47 23.40 -7.97
N VAL A 215 -1.40 22.67 -7.65
CA VAL A 215 -1.27 21.84 -6.45
C VAL A 215 -1.30 22.76 -5.23
N THR A 216 -2.46 22.88 -4.60
CA THR A 216 -2.65 23.56 -3.32
C THR A 216 -2.75 22.52 -2.20
N PRO A 217 -2.69 22.87 -0.90
CA PRO A 217 -3.05 21.94 0.17
C PRO A 217 -4.43 21.26 -0.01
N SER A 218 -5.32 21.84 -0.83
CA SER A 218 -6.61 21.26 -1.21
C SER A 218 -6.57 20.26 -2.38
N SER A 219 -5.41 20.03 -3.01
CA SER A 219 -5.22 18.97 -4.01
C SER A 219 -4.74 17.64 -3.40
N ILE A 220 -4.71 17.52 -2.07
CA ILE A 220 -4.28 16.31 -1.38
C ILE A 220 -5.48 15.35 -1.28
N GLY A 221 -5.40 14.22 -1.98
CA GLY A 221 -6.42 13.17 -1.94
C GLY A 221 -6.38 12.34 -0.65
N PHE A 222 -5.19 12.17 -0.08
CA PHE A 222 -4.95 11.55 1.23
C PHE A 222 -3.62 12.06 1.83
N GLY A 223 -3.65 12.51 3.08
CA GLY A 223 -2.49 13.15 3.72
C GLY A 223 -1.29 12.22 3.93
N ALA A 224 -0.13 12.80 4.28
CA ALA A 224 1.06 12.01 4.57
C ALA A 224 0.83 11.12 5.81
N HIS A 225 1.19 9.85 5.68
CA HIS A 225 1.02 8.86 6.72
C HIS A 225 2.00 7.70 6.52
N SER A 226 2.26 6.96 7.61
CA SER A 226 2.65 5.56 7.54
C SER A 226 1.42 4.69 7.76
N ASP A 227 1.50 3.43 7.34
CA ASP A 227 0.34 2.55 7.35
C ASP A 227 0.10 1.86 8.69
N LEU A 228 -1.15 1.92 9.14
CA LEU A 228 -1.62 1.20 10.32
C LEU A 228 -1.76 -0.32 10.12
N PRO A 229 -2.29 -0.81 8.97
CA PRO A 229 -2.29 -2.24 8.67
C PRO A 229 -0.86 -2.79 8.60
N VAL A 230 -0.70 -4.12 8.66
CA VAL A 230 0.60 -4.79 8.48
C VAL A 230 1.23 -4.37 7.15
N PHE A 231 0.41 -4.26 6.11
CA PHE A 231 0.69 -3.58 4.86
C PHE A 231 -0.62 -3.24 4.15
N ASN A 232 -0.56 -2.29 3.22
CA ASN A 232 -1.58 -2.07 2.21
C ASN A 232 -1.14 -2.63 0.87
N VAL A 233 -2.12 -3.13 0.12
CA VAL A 233 -1.94 -3.58 -1.25
C VAL A 233 -2.69 -2.64 -2.17
N VAL A 234 -2.01 -2.12 -3.19
CA VAL A 234 -2.53 -1.08 -4.06
C VAL A 234 -2.42 -1.54 -5.51
N VAL A 235 -3.56 -1.48 -6.19
CA VAL A 235 -3.62 -1.54 -7.66
C VAL A 235 -4.16 -0.19 -8.11
N GLU A 236 -3.44 0.49 -8.99
CA GLU A 236 -3.83 1.80 -9.50
C GLU A 236 -3.73 1.84 -11.03
N ASP A 237 -4.36 2.83 -11.64
CA ASP A 237 -4.16 3.11 -13.06
C ASP A 237 -2.87 3.94 -13.29
N GLU A 238 -2.59 4.25 -14.56
CA GLU A 238 -1.37 4.97 -14.93
C GLU A 238 -1.47 6.48 -14.69
N SER A 239 -2.53 6.98 -14.05
CA SER A 239 -2.71 8.42 -13.81
C SER A 239 -1.80 8.98 -12.71
N GLY A 240 -1.15 8.10 -11.93
CA GLY A 240 -0.21 8.48 -10.87
C GLY A 240 -0.89 9.09 -9.64
N GLY A 241 -0.16 9.93 -8.89
CA GLY A 241 -0.69 10.68 -7.75
C GLY A 241 -0.28 10.13 -6.38
N ALA A 242 0.07 8.85 -6.27
CA ALA A 242 0.77 8.36 -5.09
C ALA A 242 2.19 8.96 -5.04
N GLN A 243 2.60 9.44 -3.87
CA GLN A 243 3.93 9.97 -3.62
C GLN A 243 4.52 9.35 -2.37
N VAL A 244 5.82 9.10 -2.39
CA VAL A 244 6.58 8.58 -1.25
C VAL A 244 7.58 9.62 -0.78
N TRP A 245 7.82 9.65 0.53
CA TRP A 245 8.84 10.50 1.12
C TRP A 245 10.18 9.77 1.14
N HIS A 246 11.18 10.34 0.47
CA HIS A 246 12.52 9.76 0.38
C HIS A 246 13.54 10.87 0.13
N ASP A 247 14.69 10.80 0.79
CA ASP A 247 15.76 11.82 0.72
C ASP A 247 15.24 13.25 0.90
N ASP A 248 14.38 13.44 1.91
CA ASP A 248 13.76 14.73 2.28
C ASP A 248 12.94 15.41 1.17
N GLN A 249 12.45 14.61 0.22
CA GLN A 249 11.59 15.07 -0.87
C GLN A 249 10.43 14.11 -1.14
N TRP A 250 9.36 14.66 -1.69
CA TRP A 250 8.24 13.88 -2.21
C TRP A 250 8.55 13.41 -3.63
N MET A 251 8.66 12.10 -3.81
CA MET A 251 8.87 11.48 -5.12
C MET A 251 7.60 10.80 -5.61
N ASN A 252 7.32 10.92 -6.91
CA ASN A 252 6.14 10.32 -7.51
C ASN A 252 6.28 8.81 -7.61
N ASN A 253 5.25 8.07 -7.23
CA ASN A 253 5.15 6.66 -7.56
C ASN A 253 4.85 6.49 -9.06
N ARG A 254 5.44 5.47 -9.68
CA ARG A 254 5.13 5.08 -11.07
C ARG A 254 4.40 3.74 -11.07
N PRO A 255 3.08 3.72 -11.29
CA PRO A 255 2.32 2.49 -11.35
C PRO A 255 2.75 1.60 -12.52
N ILE A 256 2.64 0.29 -12.33
CA ILE A 256 2.73 -0.71 -13.39
C ILE A 256 1.32 -1.22 -13.63
N SER A 257 0.78 -1.11 -14.85
CA SER A 257 -0.66 -1.33 -15.09
C SER A 257 -1.19 -2.70 -14.64
N VAL A 258 -0.35 -3.73 -14.60
CA VAL A 258 -0.68 -5.09 -14.13
C VAL A 258 0.19 -5.51 -12.93
N GLY A 259 0.83 -4.56 -12.28
CA GLY A 259 1.58 -4.79 -11.05
C GLY A 259 0.72 -4.58 -9.82
N VAL A 260 1.13 -5.19 -8.71
CA VAL A 260 0.48 -5.07 -7.41
C VAL A 260 1.48 -4.47 -6.43
N SER A 261 1.24 -3.25 -5.98
CA SER A 261 2.14 -2.54 -5.06
C SER A 261 1.81 -2.88 -3.61
N PHE A 262 2.84 -3.12 -2.81
CA PHE A 262 2.75 -3.33 -1.36
C PHE A 262 3.40 -2.13 -0.66
N PHE A 263 2.67 -1.53 0.26
CA PHE A 263 3.16 -0.50 1.18
C PHE A 263 3.20 -1.10 2.57
N LEU A 264 4.40 -1.31 3.10
CA LEU A 264 4.57 -1.90 4.42
C LEU A 264 4.19 -0.91 5.50
N GLY A 265 3.52 -1.42 6.54
CA GLY A 265 3.05 -0.61 7.65
C GLY A 265 3.83 -0.83 8.95
N ASP A 266 3.41 -0.07 9.94
CA ASP A 266 3.99 -0.04 11.28
C ASP A 266 4.07 -1.43 11.94
N PRO A 267 3.07 -2.32 11.83
CA PRO A 267 3.15 -3.63 12.47
C PRO A 267 4.27 -4.52 11.92
N ILE A 268 4.50 -4.55 10.60
CA ILE A 268 5.56 -5.42 10.05
C ILE A 268 6.96 -4.83 10.30
N GLU A 269 7.09 -3.51 10.37
CA GLU A 269 8.32 -2.85 10.86
C GLU A 269 8.59 -3.30 12.31
N CYS A 270 7.59 -3.24 13.19
CA CYS A 270 7.71 -3.70 14.58
C CYS A 270 8.04 -5.20 14.67
N MET A 271 7.25 -6.07 14.02
CA MET A 271 7.45 -7.52 14.05
C MET A 271 8.81 -7.95 13.51
N SER A 272 9.31 -7.27 12.48
CA SER A 272 10.63 -7.53 11.90
C SER A 272 11.78 -6.92 12.73
N ASN A 273 11.50 -6.31 13.88
CA ASN A 273 12.45 -5.56 14.69
C ASN A 273 13.18 -4.46 13.88
N GLY A 274 12.47 -3.84 12.93
CA GLY A 274 12.96 -2.75 12.09
C GLY A 274 13.90 -3.20 10.98
N ILE A 275 13.81 -4.46 10.54
CA ILE A 275 14.47 -4.91 9.31
C ILE A 275 13.67 -4.45 8.10
N TYR A 276 12.35 -4.62 8.13
CA TYR A 276 11.46 -4.01 7.14
C TYR A 276 11.02 -2.64 7.61
N HIS A 277 10.79 -1.73 6.66
CA HIS A 277 10.48 -0.34 6.96
C HIS A 277 9.05 0.03 6.58
N SER A 278 8.39 0.81 7.41
CA SER A 278 7.12 1.46 7.14
C SER A 278 7.41 2.77 6.41
N MET A 279 6.88 2.91 5.19
CA MET A 279 7.18 4.07 4.34
C MET A 279 6.13 5.17 4.51
N ILE A 280 6.62 6.41 4.62
CA ILE A 280 5.75 7.58 4.64
C ILE A 280 5.36 7.93 3.20
N HIS A 281 4.05 8.00 2.97
CA HIS A 281 3.50 8.26 1.65
C HIS A 281 2.22 9.12 1.73
N ARG A 282 1.83 9.72 0.61
CA ARG A 282 0.61 10.53 0.46
C ARG A 282 0.00 10.32 -0.92
N ILE A 283 -1.26 10.73 -1.08
CA ILE A 283 -1.93 10.75 -2.38
C ILE A 283 -2.26 12.20 -2.74
N ILE A 284 -1.80 12.63 -3.91
CA ILE A 284 -2.19 13.87 -4.57
C ILE A 284 -3.31 13.55 -5.57
N ALA A 285 -4.40 14.33 -5.53
CA ALA A 285 -5.45 14.24 -6.52
C ALA A 285 -4.89 14.70 -7.87
N PRO A 286 -5.05 13.91 -8.96
CA PRO A 286 -4.56 14.31 -10.26
C PRO A 286 -5.29 15.55 -10.76
N SER A 287 -4.57 16.43 -11.45
CA SER A 287 -5.13 17.68 -12.00
C SER A 287 -5.78 17.50 -13.37
N ASN A 288 -5.44 16.44 -14.10
CA ASN A 288 -5.69 16.36 -15.55
C ASN A 288 -6.59 15.20 -15.99
N ASN A 289 -6.63 14.09 -15.24
CA ASN A 289 -7.40 12.88 -15.57
C ASN A 289 -8.04 12.30 -14.30
N SER A 290 -9.17 11.60 -14.46
CA SER A 290 -9.74 10.83 -13.36
C SER A 290 -8.79 9.69 -12.99
N ARG A 291 -8.60 9.44 -11.70
CA ARG A 291 -7.77 8.36 -11.18
C ARG A 291 -8.61 7.27 -10.56
N PHE A 292 -8.26 6.03 -10.87
CA PHE A 292 -8.73 4.84 -10.18
C PHE A 292 -7.62 4.22 -9.34
N SER A 293 -7.97 3.78 -8.13
CA SER A 293 -7.15 2.84 -7.38
C SER A 293 -8.02 1.92 -6.53
N CYS A 294 -7.61 0.67 -6.37
CA CYS A 294 -8.16 -0.25 -5.38
C CYS A 294 -7.12 -0.49 -4.29
N VAL A 295 -7.48 -0.21 -3.04
CA VAL A 295 -6.62 -0.39 -1.87
C VAL A 295 -7.16 -1.52 -1.01
N THR A 296 -6.30 -2.47 -0.65
CA THR A 296 -6.64 -3.57 0.25
C THR A 296 -5.78 -3.51 1.51
N THR A 297 -6.40 -3.44 2.68
CA THR A 297 -5.68 -3.50 3.96
C THR A 297 -5.34 -4.94 4.32
N PHE A 298 -4.22 -5.20 5.00
CA PHE A 298 -3.94 -6.49 5.65
C PHE A 298 -3.74 -6.27 7.15
N GLU A 299 -4.71 -6.66 7.96
CA GLU A 299 -4.79 -6.33 9.39
C GLU A 299 -5.40 -7.48 10.20
N PRO A 300 -5.31 -7.50 11.54
CA PRO A 300 -5.94 -8.56 12.34
C PRO A 300 -7.47 -8.48 12.34
N VAL A 301 -8.12 -9.64 12.44
CA VAL A 301 -9.57 -9.74 12.68
C VAL A 301 -9.94 -9.15 14.04
N ASP A 302 -9.31 -9.63 15.11
CA ASP A 302 -9.52 -9.10 16.46
C ASP A 302 -8.47 -8.04 16.80
N LYS A 303 -8.80 -6.79 16.42
CA LYS A 303 -7.93 -5.63 16.61
C LYS A 303 -7.64 -5.36 18.08
N ASP A 304 -8.63 -5.51 18.96
CA ASP A 304 -8.52 -5.15 20.37
C ASP A 304 -7.83 -6.24 21.19
N ALA A 305 -7.83 -7.51 20.75
CA ALA A 305 -7.04 -8.57 21.36
C ALA A 305 -5.60 -8.68 20.80
N THR A 306 -5.34 -8.12 19.61
CA THR A 306 -4.03 -8.24 18.95
C THR A 306 -2.96 -7.36 19.61
N VAL A 307 -1.86 -8.00 20.03
CA VAL A 307 -0.63 -7.34 20.48
C VAL A 307 0.47 -7.57 19.45
N ILE A 308 1.04 -6.47 18.94
CA ILE A 308 2.14 -6.48 17.98
C ILE A 308 3.45 -6.27 18.72
N GLN A 309 4.45 -7.10 18.43
CA GLN A 309 5.79 -7.01 19.03
C GLN A 309 6.87 -7.60 18.11
N PRO A 310 8.15 -7.24 18.31
CA PRO A 310 9.26 -7.88 17.61
C PRO A 310 9.24 -9.41 17.78
N VAL A 311 9.41 -10.13 16.67
CA VAL A 311 9.51 -11.60 16.70
C VAL A 311 10.74 -12.00 17.52
N PRO A 312 10.59 -12.82 18.58
CA PRO A 312 11.68 -13.13 19.51
C PRO A 312 12.96 -13.66 18.82
N GLU A 313 12.81 -14.48 17.80
CA GLU A 313 13.90 -15.05 17.01
C GLU A 313 14.72 -13.99 16.27
N LEU A 314 14.10 -12.88 15.85
CA LEU A 314 14.80 -11.75 15.24
C LEU A 314 15.55 -10.92 16.28
N VAL A 315 14.96 -10.72 17.46
CA VAL A 315 15.62 -10.02 18.57
C VAL A 315 16.85 -10.80 19.02
N ALA A 316 16.70 -12.11 19.28
CA ALA A 316 17.80 -12.98 19.68
C ALA A 316 18.95 -12.99 18.67
N ARG A 317 18.64 -13.11 17.37
CA ARG A 317 19.65 -13.08 16.30
C ARG A 317 20.37 -11.73 16.16
N SER A 318 19.73 -10.63 16.54
CA SER A 318 20.35 -9.30 16.48
C SER A 318 21.44 -9.10 17.53
N GLY A 319 21.41 -9.87 18.62
CA GLY A 319 22.31 -9.68 19.77
C GLY A 319 22.10 -8.37 20.53
N GLN A 320 21.00 -7.67 20.27
CA GLN A 320 20.65 -6.38 20.87
C GLN A 320 19.24 -6.45 21.50
N PRO A 321 18.91 -5.54 22.44
CA PRO A 321 17.54 -5.41 22.92
C PRO A 321 16.55 -5.13 21.78
N ALA A 322 15.29 -5.48 22.00
CA ALA A 322 14.22 -5.17 21.07
C ALA A 322 14.16 -3.66 20.79
N LYS A 323 14.10 -3.27 19.50
CA LYS A 323 14.01 -1.87 19.09
C LYS A 323 12.62 -1.29 19.31
N TYR A 324 11.60 -2.15 19.33
CA TYR A 324 10.21 -1.77 19.50
C TYR A 324 9.62 -2.42 20.74
N VAL A 325 8.65 -1.72 21.31
CA VAL A 325 7.90 -2.15 22.49
C VAL A 325 6.61 -2.77 22.00
N ALA A 326 6.17 -3.85 22.65
CA ALA A 326 4.88 -4.45 22.35
C ALA A 326 3.74 -3.42 22.51
N TYR A 327 2.78 -3.41 21.58
CA TYR A 327 1.62 -2.52 21.64
C TYR A 327 0.34 -3.20 21.19
N ASN A 328 -0.79 -2.75 21.71
CA ASN A 328 -2.11 -3.22 21.29
C ASN A 328 -2.53 -2.56 19.97
N PHE A 329 -2.88 -3.36 18.96
CA PHE A 329 -3.21 -2.88 17.62
C PHE A 329 -4.44 -1.96 17.63
N GLY A 330 -5.54 -2.39 18.26
CA GLY A 330 -6.79 -1.64 18.34
C GLY A 330 -6.64 -0.32 19.09
N GLY A 331 -5.91 -0.32 20.20
CA GLY A 331 -5.55 0.88 20.96
C GLY A 331 -4.73 1.86 20.12
N ARG A 332 -3.72 1.38 19.38
CA ARG A 332 -2.93 2.21 18.46
C ARG A 332 -3.78 2.79 17.33
N ALA A 333 -4.63 1.98 16.71
CA ALA A 333 -5.54 2.42 15.66
C ALA A 333 -6.48 3.52 16.14
N LYS A 334 -7.08 3.37 17.34
CA LYS A 334 -7.94 4.39 17.97
C LYS A 334 -7.16 5.69 18.24
N SER A 335 -5.92 5.59 18.73
CA SER A 335 -5.05 6.75 18.98
C SER A 335 -4.71 7.53 17.70
N ILE A 336 -4.28 6.85 16.65
CA ILE A 336 -3.94 7.49 15.36
C ILE A 336 -5.19 8.10 14.72
N MET A 337 -6.34 7.43 14.80
CA MET A 337 -7.61 7.97 14.33
C MET A 337 -8.01 9.22 15.10
N PHE A 338 -7.80 9.28 16.42
CA PHE A 338 -8.04 10.49 17.20
C PHE A 338 -7.15 11.65 16.75
N GLN A 339 -5.84 11.40 16.61
CA GLN A 339 -4.88 12.40 16.11
C GLN A 339 -5.22 12.88 14.69
N ARG A 340 -5.80 12.01 13.86
CA ARG A 340 -6.22 12.35 12.49
C ARG A 340 -7.29 13.44 12.44
N PHE A 341 -7.99 13.71 13.54
CA PHE A 341 -8.97 14.80 13.62
C PHE A 341 -8.48 16.00 14.43
N ASP A 342 -7.21 16.01 14.83
CA ASP A 342 -6.56 17.14 15.49
C ASP A 342 -5.95 18.09 14.44
N PRO A 343 -6.36 19.37 14.38
CA PRO A 343 -5.95 20.30 13.32
C PRO A 343 -4.46 20.65 13.32
N GLU A 344 -3.84 20.75 14.50
CA GLU A 344 -2.42 21.08 14.64
C GLU A 344 -1.55 19.92 14.19
N ILE A 345 -1.94 18.71 14.60
CA ILE A 345 -1.30 17.45 14.19
C ILE A 345 -1.45 17.25 12.68
N MET A 346 -2.65 17.46 12.15
CA MET A 346 -2.94 17.31 10.73
C MET A 346 -2.02 18.16 9.87
N THR A 347 -1.88 19.46 10.18
CA THR A 347 -1.03 20.38 9.42
C THR A 347 0.43 19.90 9.36
N LYS A 348 0.97 19.41 10.49
CA LYS A 348 2.32 18.83 10.55
C LYS A 348 2.45 17.55 9.74
N ARG A 349 1.43 16.68 9.75
CA ARG A 349 1.39 15.47 8.90
C ARG A 349 1.39 15.84 7.42
N PHE A 350 0.55 16.78 6.97
CA PHE A 350 0.47 17.17 5.56
C PHE A 350 1.80 17.61 4.96
N MET A 351 2.56 18.38 5.73
CA MET A 351 3.83 18.94 5.30
C MET A 351 5.03 18.05 5.66
N VAL A 352 4.83 16.93 6.37
CA VAL A 352 5.90 16.08 6.94
C VAL A 352 6.92 16.91 7.74
N THR A 353 6.43 17.93 8.45
CA THR A 353 7.34 18.80 9.24
C THR A 353 7.72 18.17 10.58
N ASP A 354 7.03 17.10 10.98
CA ASP A 354 7.27 16.41 12.26
C ASP A 354 6.96 14.91 12.14
N PHE A 355 8.01 14.10 12.01
CA PHE A 355 7.91 12.64 11.92
C PHE A 355 7.34 12.00 13.18
N SER A 356 7.44 12.63 14.34
CA SER A 356 6.90 12.07 15.60
C SER A 356 5.39 11.91 15.56
N VAL A 357 4.74 12.77 14.77
CA VAL A 357 3.30 12.81 14.60
C VAL A 357 2.87 11.80 13.53
N ILE A 358 3.75 11.44 12.59
CA ILE A 358 3.45 10.50 11.50
C ILE A 358 3.73 9.07 11.93
N ASP A 359 4.90 8.83 12.51
CA ASP A 359 5.37 7.53 12.93
C ASP A 359 5.77 7.55 14.41
N PRO A 360 4.80 7.34 15.32
CA PRO A 360 5.12 7.32 16.73
C PRO A 360 5.97 6.10 17.11
N LEU A 361 6.04 5.00 16.30
CA LEU A 361 6.89 3.84 16.64
C LEU A 361 8.36 4.22 16.71
N ARG A 362 8.82 5.11 15.82
CA ARG A 362 10.22 5.54 15.76
C ARG A 362 10.67 6.41 16.92
N ASN A 363 9.73 6.87 17.74
CA ASN A 363 9.98 7.70 18.89
C ASN A 363 9.62 7.03 20.22
N PHE A 364 9.32 5.73 20.29
CA PHE A 364 9.09 5.12 21.61
C PHE A 364 10.39 4.68 22.28
N SER A 365 10.57 5.10 23.54
CA SER A 365 11.43 4.42 24.50
C SER A 365 10.58 3.93 25.68
N TYR A 366 10.82 2.71 26.15
CA TYR A 366 10.12 2.12 27.28
C TYR A 366 11.01 2.10 28.51
N ARG A 367 10.58 2.80 29.55
CA ARG A 367 11.16 2.76 30.89
C ARG A 367 10.03 2.64 31.90
N ASP A 368 10.20 1.74 32.87
CA ASP A 368 9.32 1.59 34.04
C ASP A 368 7.82 1.40 33.75
N GLY A 369 7.46 0.65 32.71
CA GLY A 369 6.06 0.36 32.42
C GLY A 369 5.30 1.46 31.68
N VAL A 370 6.00 2.51 31.24
CA VAL A 370 5.38 3.69 30.60
C VAL A 370 6.04 3.97 29.25
N PHE A 371 5.21 4.31 28.26
CA PHE A 371 5.65 4.72 26.93
C PHE A 371 6.12 6.17 26.95
N HIS A 372 7.38 6.41 26.61
CA HIS A 372 7.91 7.75 26.41
C HIS A 372 8.05 8.05 24.91
N ILE A 373 7.46 9.16 24.46
CA ILE A 373 7.72 9.74 23.15
C ILE A 373 9.06 10.48 23.25
N GLY A 374 10.11 9.90 22.68
CA GLY A 374 11.41 10.51 22.48
C GLY A 374 11.33 11.59 21.42
N SER A 375 11.62 12.83 21.81
CA SER A 375 12.08 13.85 20.89
C SER A 375 13.53 13.51 20.50
N ARG A 376 13.82 13.24 19.23
CA ARG A 376 15.21 13.33 18.77
C ARG A 376 15.65 14.80 18.84
N PRO A 377 16.89 15.10 19.26
CA PRO A 377 17.45 16.42 19.01
C PRO A 377 17.57 16.58 17.49
N LEU A 378 17.05 17.69 16.96
CA LEU A 378 17.50 18.19 15.67
C LEU A 378 19.03 18.24 15.72
N GLY A 379 19.68 17.53 14.80
CA GLY A 379 21.13 17.58 14.68
C GLY A 379 21.57 19.04 14.63
N SER A 380 22.41 19.43 15.60
CA SER A 380 23.13 20.68 15.51
C SER A 380 23.96 20.63 14.23
N ALA A 381 23.54 21.41 13.24
CA ALA A 381 24.40 21.79 12.15
C ALA A 381 25.68 22.35 12.76
N THR A 382 26.80 21.77 12.34
CA THR A 382 28.13 22.32 12.54
C THR A 382 28.19 23.71 11.90
N GLU A 383 28.23 24.76 12.72
CA GLU A 383 28.77 26.08 12.45
C GLU A 383 29.27 26.62 13.81
N GLY A 384 30.49 27.08 14.04
CA GLY A 384 31.68 27.27 13.22
C GLY A 384 32.83 27.77 14.11
N TYR A 385 34.03 27.79 13.51
CA TYR A 385 35.34 28.28 14.00
C TYR A 385 36.10 27.45 15.03
#